data_AF-A0A512UGA6-F1
#
_entry.id   AF-A0A512UGA6-F1
#
_cell.length_a   1.000
_cell.length_b   1.000
_cell.length_c   1.000
_cell.angle_alpha   90.00
_cell.angle_beta   90.00
_cell.angle_gamma   90.00
#
_symmetry.space_group_name_H-M   'P 1'
#
loop_
_entity.id
_entity.type
_entity.pdbx_description
1 polymer ?
#
loop_
_entity_poly.entity_id
_entity_poly.type
_entity_poly.pdbx_seq_one_letter_code
_entity_poly.pdbx_strand_id
1 'polypeptide(L)'
;MITQEILLQRIEAKGIYNFRDLLDSHATVCPEDELQDKILNTIELFAFGGCPNYAKEPNKYIALTDRAKQKLVELSILSKLGENVGNEVKYTELLPIVQPYVRDIPTLDMVLISMIDAQTVKLKIDEERSLLRIFDTPVLRDAYNETNYRLRNIKHEHLMVMSVGRAKKILQKWLHESVVPVRKELCG
;
A
#
# COMPACT_ATOMS: atom_id res chain seq x y z
N MET A 1 10.30 22.02 -9.00
CA MET A 1 11.01 21.05 -8.14
C MET A 1 10.21 20.86 -6.87
N ILE A 2 9.87 19.63 -6.50
CA ILE A 2 9.19 19.35 -5.22
C ILE A 2 10.23 19.42 -4.11
N THR A 3 10.02 20.30 -3.15
CA THR A 3 10.86 20.37 -1.95
C THR A 3 10.44 19.31 -0.94
N GLN A 4 11.32 18.97 -0.01
CA GLN A 4 11.01 18.04 1.09
C GLN A 4 9.75 18.48 1.86
N GLU A 5 9.55 19.78 2.06
CA GLU A 5 8.38 20.33 2.76
C GLU A 5 7.07 20.06 2.00
N ILE A 6 7.05 20.30 0.69
CA ILE A 6 5.88 20.03 -0.15
C ILE A 6 5.56 18.53 -0.15
N LEU A 7 6.59 17.69 -0.22
CA LEU A 7 6.43 16.24 -0.15
C LEU A 7 5.82 15.81 1.18
N LEU A 8 6.35 16.27 2.31
CA LEU A 8 5.84 15.93 3.64
C LEU A 8 4.40 16.42 3.82
N GLN A 9 4.08 17.65 3.40
CA GLN A 9 2.70 18.16 3.43
C GLN A 9 1.75 17.27 2.63
N ARG A 10 2.18 16.77 1.47
CA ARG A 10 1.36 15.92 0.61
C ARG A 10 1.20 14.51 1.18
N ILE A 11 2.26 13.93 1.72
CA ILE A 11 2.24 12.61 2.36
C ILE A 11 1.37 12.63 3.63
N GLU A 12 1.46 13.69 4.43
CA GLU A 12 0.70 13.83 5.67
C GLU A 12 -0.77 14.21 5.44
N ALA A 13 -1.16 14.54 4.20
CA ALA A 13 -2.52 14.92 3.88
C ALA A 13 -3.51 13.78 4.16
N LYS A 14 -4.53 14.07 4.96
CA LYS A 14 -5.62 13.14 5.25
C LYS A 14 -6.40 12.84 3.97
N GLY A 15 -6.85 11.59 3.83
CA GLY A 15 -7.66 11.16 2.68
C GLY A 15 -6.89 10.91 1.38
N ILE A 16 -5.59 11.26 1.30
CA ILE A 16 -4.77 11.04 0.10
C ILE A 16 -3.94 9.78 0.27
N TYR A 17 -4.14 8.79 -0.58
CA TYR A 17 -3.43 7.50 -0.54
C TYR A 17 -2.83 7.12 -1.89
N ASN A 18 -2.96 8.00 -2.88
CA ASN A 18 -2.36 7.91 -4.19
C ASN A 18 -1.33 9.04 -4.38
N PHE A 19 -0.19 8.68 -4.93
CA PHE A 19 0.96 9.55 -5.15
C PHE A 19 1.40 9.52 -6.61
N ARG A 20 0.54 9.00 -7.50
CA ARG A 20 0.78 8.96 -8.95
C ARG A 20 1.18 10.31 -9.53
N ASP A 21 0.54 11.40 -9.15
CA ASP A 21 0.90 12.74 -9.66
C ASP A 21 2.35 13.09 -9.33
N LEU A 22 2.83 12.69 -8.14
CA LEU A 22 4.21 12.87 -7.72
C LEU A 22 5.15 11.95 -8.51
N LEU A 23 4.77 10.69 -8.70
CA LEU A 23 5.54 9.73 -9.49
C LEU A 23 5.69 10.17 -10.95
N ASP A 24 4.60 10.57 -11.60
CA ASP A 24 4.58 10.98 -13.00
C ASP A 24 5.42 12.25 -13.22
N SER A 25 5.39 13.19 -12.27
CA SER A 25 6.24 14.39 -12.31
C SER A 25 7.74 14.10 -12.17
N HIS A 26 8.10 12.88 -11.74
CA HIS A 26 9.46 12.52 -11.35
C HIS A 26 10.01 11.24 -11.98
N ALA A 27 9.22 10.54 -12.81
CA ALA A 27 9.60 9.30 -13.45
C ALA A 27 10.85 9.45 -14.34
N THR A 28 11.08 10.63 -14.90
CA THR A 28 12.20 10.95 -15.81
C THR A 28 13.34 11.73 -15.16
N VAL A 29 13.22 12.08 -13.88
CA VAL A 29 14.20 12.93 -13.20
C VAL A 29 15.34 12.08 -12.65
N CYS A 30 16.54 12.28 -13.19
CA CYS A 30 17.77 11.81 -12.59
C CYS A 30 18.08 12.66 -11.34
N PRO A 31 18.34 12.05 -10.17
CA PRO A 31 18.69 12.81 -8.98
C PRO A 31 20.04 13.51 -9.20
N GLU A 32 20.06 14.82 -8.98
CA GLU A 32 21.27 15.65 -9.08
C GLU A 32 22.05 15.62 -7.76
N ASP A 33 21.36 15.38 -6.64
CA ASP A 33 21.94 15.29 -5.30
C ASP A 33 21.31 14.18 -4.43
N GLU A 34 21.93 13.95 -3.26
CA GLU A 34 21.50 12.92 -2.31
C GLU A 34 20.11 13.21 -1.72
N LEU A 35 19.74 14.47 -1.55
CA LEU A 35 18.45 14.86 -0.98
C LEU A 35 17.31 14.55 -1.95
N GLN A 36 17.52 14.84 -3.24
CA GLN A 36 16.58 14.54 -4.30
C GLN A 36 16.41 13.03 -4.46
N ASP A 37 17.48 12.24 -4.34
CA ASP A 37 17.37 10.78 -4.33
C ASP A 37 16.50 10.30 -3.16
N LYS A 38 16.71 10.83 -1.94
CA LYS A 38 15.88 10.52 -0.77
C LYS A 38 14.41 10.90 -0.96
N ILE A 39 14.13 12.05 -1.58
CA ILE A 39 12.76 12.50 -1.90
C ILE A 39 12.09 11.48 -2.84
N LEU A 40 12.78 11.08 -3.90
CA LEU A 40 12.25 10.14 -4.89
C LEU A 40 12.04 8.74 -4.31
N ASN A 41 13.00 8.26 -3.52
CA ASN A 41 12.87 7.00 -2.78
C ASN A 41 11.70 7.04 -1.79
N THR A 42 11.43 8.20 -1.18
CA THR A 42 10.29 8.36 -0.27
C THR A 42 8.96 8.36 -1.02
N ILE A 43 8.85 9.02 -2.18
CA ILE A 43 7.64 8.93 -3.01
C ILE A 43 7.38 7.46 -3.40
N GLU A 44 8.41 6.75 -3.85
CA GLU A 44 8.32 5.33 -4.20
C GLU A 44 7.89 4.45 -3.00
N LEU A 45 8.42 4.74 -1.81
CA LEU A 45 8.03 4.06 -0.57
C LEU A 45 6.54 4.23 -0.26
N PHE A 46 6.01 5.44 -0.36
CA PHE A 46 4.60 5.72 -0.08
C PHE A 46 3.67 5.18 -1.18
N ALA A 47 4.10 5.18 -2.43
CA ALA A 47 3.35 4.58 -3.52
C ALA A 47 3.31 3.05 -3.45
N PHE A 48 4.46 2.39 -3.26
CA PHE A 48 4.59 0.93 -3.50
C PHE A 48 5.16 0.11 -2.34
N GLY A 49 5.88 0.75 -1.40
CA GLY A 49 6.54 0.09 -0.27
C GLY A 49 5.69 0.00 0.99
N GLY A 50 6.32 -0.01 2.15
CA GLY A 50 5.63 -0.02 3.43
C GLY A 50 6.59 0.13 4.61
N CYS A 51 6.08 -0.05 5.82
CA CYS A 51 6.87 0.01 7.05
C CYS A 51 8.16 -0.82 7.01
N PRO A 52 8.18 -2.07 6.50
CA PRO A 52 9.39 -2.88 6.47
C PRO A 52 10.47 -2.29 5.57
N ASN A 53 10.09 -1.65 4.45
CA ASN A 53 11.04 -1.05 3.51
C ASN A 53 11.77 0.15 4.13
N TYR A 54 11.05 1.00 4.85
CA TYR A 54 11.66 2.14 5.55
C TYR A 54 12.53 1.67 6.71
N ALA A 55 12.04 0.72 7.51
CA ALA A 55 12.76 0.23 8.69
C ALA A 55 14.10 -0.43 8.34
N LYS A 56 14.19 -1.08 7.18
CA LYS A 56 15.42 -1.75 6.72
C LYS A 56 16.53 -0.77 6.32
N GLU A 57 16.17 0.35 5.70
CA GLU A 57 17.14 1.30 5.12
C GLU A 57 16.73 2.76 5.35
N PRO A 58 16.57 3.22 6.60
CA PRO A 58 16.03 4.55 6.89
C PRO A 58 16.86 5.69 6.28
N ASN A 59 18.16 5.49 6.13
CA ASN A 59 19.08 6.48 5.58
C ASN A 59 18.84 6.80 4.09
N LYS A 60 18.11 5.95 3.35
CA LYS A 60 17.80 6.15 1.93
C LYS A 60 16.54 6.97 1.68
N TYR A 61 15.83 7.34 2.74
CA TYR A 61 14.59 8.08 2.69
C TYR A 61 14.75 9.41 3.44
N ILE A 62 13.82 10.34 3.24
CA ILE A 62 13.75 11.52 4.10
C ILE A 62 13.34 11.09 5.52
N ALA A 63 13.81 11.81 6.53
CA ALA A 63 13.38 11.57 7.89
C ALA A 63 11.87 11.83 8.03
N LEU A 64 11.11 10.78 8.32
CA LEU A 64 9.65 10.87 8.45
C LEU A 64 9.26 11.45 9.82
N THR A 65 8.31 12.38 9.80
CA THR A 65 7.57 12.82 11.00
C THR A 65 6.69 11.68 11.51
N ASP A 66 6.18 11.80 12.74
CA ASP A 66 5.30 10.77 13.29
C ASP A 66 3.97 10.66 12.52
N ARG A 67 3.48 11.76 11.95
CA ARG A 67 2.31 11.76 11.07
C ARG A 67 2.58 10.99 9.77
N ALA A 68 3.74 11.21 9.16
CA ALA A 68 4.12 10.49 7.95
C ALA A 68 4.33 9.00 8.22
N LYS A 69 4.91 8.63 9.37
CA LYS A 69 5.01 7.21 9.79
C LYS A 69 3.64 6.58 10.00
N GLN A 70 2.72 7.28 10.67
CA GLN A 70 1.36 6.80 10.85
C GLN A 70 0.67 6.57 9.49
N LYS A 71 0.83 7.50 8.55
CA LYS A 71 0.33 7.33 7.19
C LYS A 71 0.92 6.12 6.48
N LEU A 72 2.22 5.87 6.64
CA LEU A 72 2.88 4.69 6.08
C LEU A 72 2.31 3.39 6.66
N VAL A 73 1.98 3.37 7.95
CA VAL A 73 1.28 2.26 8.60
C VAL A 73 -0.10 2.04 7.97
N GLU A 74 -0.90 3.10 7.80
CA GLU A 74 -2.21 3.00 7.14
C GLU A 74 -2.10 2.45 5.72
N LEU A 75 -1.11 2.91 4.94
CA LEU A 75 -0.85 2.43 3.57
C LEU A 75 -0.43 0.95 3.55
N SER A 76 0.41 0.52 4.48
CA SER A 76 0.80 -0.88 4.66
C SER A 76 -0.42 -1.75 4.97
N ILE A 77 -1.30 -1.30 5.88
CA ILE A 77 -2.55 -2.00 6.21
C ILE A 77 -3.45 -2.05 4.97
N LEU A 78 -3.68 -0.90 4.32
CA LEU A 78 -4.56 -0.80 3.16
C LEU A 78 -4.14 -1.73 2.02
N SER A 79 -2.83 -1.82 1.76
CA SER A 79 -2.24 -2.79 0.82
C SER A 79 -2.68 -4.22 1.13
N LYS A 80 -2.50 -4.67 2.39
CA LYS A 80 -2.82 -6.04 2.80
C LYS A 80 -4.33 -6.29 2.83
N LEU A 81 -5.13 -5.31 3.25
CA LEU A 81 -6.59 -5.44 3.27
C LEU A 81 -7.16 -5.47 1.84
N GLY A 82 -6.63 -4.65 0.93
CA GLY A 82 -7.05 -4.61 -0.48
C GLY A 82 -6.82 -5.94 -1.20
N GLU A 83 -5.78 -6.68 -0.85
CA GLU A 83 -5.55 -8.04 -1.37
C GLU A 83 -6.55 -9.09 -0.83
N ASN A 84 -7.20 -8.79 0.29
CA ASN A 84 -8.05 -9.72 1.03
C ASN A 84 -9.50 -9.25 1.14
N VAL A 85 -9.95 -8.35 0.27
CA VAL A 85 -11.36 -7.92 0.22
C VAL A 85 -12.27 -9.13 0.01
N GLY A 86 -13.28 -9.26 0.88
CA GLY A 86 -14.20 -10.39 0.91
C GLY A 86 -13.73 -11.58 1.77
N ASN A 87 -12.49 -11.55 2.26
CA ASN A 87 -11.90 -12.61 3.09
C ASN A 87 -11.73 -12.19 4.55
N GLU A 88 -11.31 -13.14 5.38
CA GLU A 88 -10.91 -12.94 6.77
C GLU A 88 -9.38 -12.92 6.89
N VAL A 89 -8.83 -12.03 7.70
CA VAL A 89 -7.39 -11.90 7.94
C VAL A 89 -7.10 -11.91 9.43
N LYS A 90 -6.08 -12.65 9.85
CA LYS A 90 -5.65 -12.70 11.25
C LYS A 90 -4.77 -11.51 11.62
N TYR A 91 -4.84 -11.07 12.87
CA TYR A 91 -3.91 -10.06 13.41
C TYR A 91 -2.44 -10.48 13.28
N THR A 92 -2.14 -11.78 13.38
CA THR A 92 -0.80 -12.33 13.19
C THR A 92 -0.22 -12.10 11.79
N GLU A 93 -1.07 -11.86 10.80
CA GLU A 93 -0.65 -11.52 9.43
C GLU A 93 -0.48 -10.01 9.22
N LEU A 94 -1.22 -9.18 9.96
CA LEU A 94 -1.10 -7.72 9.88
C LEU A 94 0.05 -7.19 10.74
N LEU A 95 0.30 -7.76 11.92
CA LEU A 95 1.30 -7.21 12.82
C LEU A 95 2.72 -7.12 12.20
N PRO A 96 3.22 -8.15 11.47
CA PRO A 96 4.55 -8.09 10.87
C PRO A 96 4.72 -7.00 9.81
N ILE A 97 3.64 -6.61 9.11
CA ILE A 97 3.71 -5.63 8.01
C ILE A 97 3.72 -4.18 8.52
N VAL A 98 3.34 -3.93 9.77
CA VAL A 98 3.32 -2.61 10.40
C VAL A 98 4.44 -2.40 11.42
N GLN A 99 5.17 -3.47 11.77
CA GLN A 99 6.37 -3.38 12.59
C GLN A 99 7.48 -2.60 11.86
N PRO A 100 8.33 -1.84 12.59
CA PRO A 100 8.41 -1.74 14.05
C PRO A 100 7.53 -0.64 14.68
N TYR A 101 6.68 0.04 13.90
CA TYR A 101 5.90 1.20 14.34
C TYR A 101 4.70 0.84 15.19
N VAL A 102 4.03 -0.27 14.86
CA VAL A 102 2.95 -0.84 15.66
C VAL A 102 3.42 -2.22 16.12
N ARG A 103 3.47 -2.41 17.44
CA ARG A 103 4.07 -3.61 18.07
C ARG A 103 3.07 -4.52 18.74
N ASP A 104 1.90 -3.99 19.08
CA ASP A 104 0.87 -4.69 19.82
C ASP A 104 -0.49 -4.58 19.11
N ILE A 105 -1.39 -5.49 19.48
CA ILE A 105 -2.75 -5.57 18.94
C ILE A 105 -3.59 -4.35 19.33
N PRO A 106 -3.58 -3.85 20.58
CA PRO A 106 -4.38 -2.68 20.94
C PRO A 106 -4.04 -1.42 20.12
N THR A 107 -2.77 -1.20 19.82
CA THR A 107 -2.35 -0.08 18.96
C THR A 107 -2.80 -0.30 17.52
N LEU A 108 -2.73 -1.54 17.03
CA LEU A 108 -3.26 -1.89 15.70
C LEU A 108 -4.77 -1.67 15.64
N ASP A 109 -5.52 -2.02 16.67
CA ASP A 109 -6.97 -1.76 16.78
C ASP A 109 -7.28 -0.28 16.72
N MET A 110 -6.55 0.55 17.47
CA MET A 110 -6.73 2.01 17.42
C MET A 110 -6.52 2.56 15.99
N VAL A 111 -5.53 2.04 15.26
CA VAL A 111 -5.31 2.43 13.85
C VAL A 111 -6.46 1.94 12.96
N LEU A 112 -6.90 0.69 13.11
CA LEU A 112 -8.00 0.13 12.32
C LEU A 112 -9.31 0.88 12.57
N ILE A 113 -9.63 1.19 13.82
CA ILE A 113 -10.81 2.00 14.20
C ILE A 113 -10.72 3.38 13.56
N SER A 114 -9.57 4.06 13.66
CA SER A 114 -9.35 5.35 13.01
C SER A 114 -9.54 5.27 11.48
N MET A 115 -9.12 4.16 10.85
CA MET A 115 -9.29 3.94 9.42
C MET A 115 -10.76 3.70 9.03
N ILE A 116 -11.53 3.00 9.88
CA ILE A 116 -12.97 2.80 9.72
C ILE A 116 -13.72 4.13 9.85
N ASP A 117 -13.41 4.91 10.88
CA ASP A 117 -14.02 6.23 11.12
C ASP A 117 -13.76 7.20 9.97
N ALA A 118 -12.54 7.15 9.40
CA ALA A 118 -12.17 7.90 8.21
C ALA A 118 -12.75 7.33 6.90
N GLN A 119 -13.54 6.25 6.97
CA GLN A 119 -14.13 5.54 5.82
C GLN A 119 -13.12 5.05 4.78
N THR A 120 -11.86 4.84 5.19
CA THR A 120 -10.81 4.35 4.30
C THR A 120 -10.92 2.85 4.06
N VAL A 121 -11.52 2.13 4.99
CA VAL A 121 -11.76 0.69 4.97
C VAL A 121 -13.13 0.38 5.55
N LYS A 122 -13.76 -0.70 5.06
CA LYS A 122 -14.97 -1.29 5.67
C LYS A 122 -14.62 -2.68 6.14
N LEU A 123 -14.44 -2.84 7.44
CA LEU A 123 -14.10 -4.13 8.06
C LEU A 123 -14.86 -4.31 9.37
N LYS A 124 -14.99 -5.56 9.82
CA LYS A 124 -15.48 -5.92 11.15
C LYS A 124 -14.38 -6.63 11.91
N ILE A 125 -14.18 -6.19 13.14
CA ILE A 125 -13.24 -6.78 14.09
C ILE A 125 -13.99 -7.87 14.87
N ASP A 126 -13.41 -9.06 14.94
CA ASP A 126 -13.82 -10.16 15.81
C ASP A 126 -12.70 -10.41 16.83
N GLU A 127 -12.85 -9.81 18.01
CA GLU A 127 -11.84 -9.86 19.08
C GLU A 127 -11.69 -11.29 19.64
N GLU A 128 -12.80 -12.01 19.82
CA GLU A 128 -12.82 -13.37 20.37
C GLU A 128 -11.98 -14.33 19.53
N ARG A 129 -12.07 -14.20 18.20
CA ARG A 129 -11.33 -15.05 17.25
C ARG A 129 -10.03 -14.41 16.77
N SER A 130 -9.75 -13.16 17.15
CA SER A 130 -8.64 -12.37 16.64
C SER A 130 -8.58 -12.36 15.11
N LEU A 131 -9.73 -12.04 14.49
CA LEU A 131 -9.93 -12.01 13.04
C LEU A 131 -10.50 -10.66 12.59
N LEU A 132 -10.12 -10.26 11.37
CA LEU A 132 -10.62 -9.10 10.68
C LEU A 132 -11.38 -9.57 9.45
N ARG A 133 -12.69 -9.30 9.38
CA ARG A 133 -13.48 -9.55 8.17
C ARG A 133 -13.53 -8.31 7.30
N ILE A 134 -13.03 -8.41 6.09
CA ILE A 134 -12.87 -7.26 5.18
C ILE A 134 -14.03 -7.26 4.19
N PHE A 135 -14.84 -6.21 4.22
CA PHE A 135 -15.94 -6.06 3.27
C PHE A 135 -15.51 -5.27 2.03
N ASP A 136 -14.74 -4.20 2.23
CA ASP A 136 -14.40 -3.27 1.17
C ASP A 136 -13.20 -2.38 1.56
N THR A 137 -12.51 -1.85 0.56
CA THR A 137 -11.47 -0.82 0.70
C THR A 137 -11.80 0.31 -0.28
N PRO A 138 -12.65 1.28 0.12
CA PRO A 138 -13.13 2.34 -0.77
C PRO A 138 -12.01 3.23 -1.32
N VAL A 139 -10.91 3.30 -0.59
CA VAL A 139 -9.71 4.02 -0.97
C VAL A 139 -8.70 3.04 -1.54
N LEU A 140 -8.10 3.40 -2.67
CA LEU A 140 -7.06 2.61 -3.30
C LEU A 140 -5.71 3.30 -3.19
N ARG A 141 -4.70 2.49 -2.91
CA ARG A 141 -3.30 2.85 -3.04
C ARG A 141 -2.86 2.77 -4.50
N ASP A 142 -1.73 3.41 -4.84
CA ASP A 142 -1.14 3.30 -6.17
C ASP A 142 -0.88 1.84 -6.57
N ALA A 143 -1.03 1.56 -7.87
CA ALA A 143 -0.67 0.29 -8.47
C ALA A 143 0.66 0.40 -9.21
N TYR A 144 1.53 -0.59 -9.02
CA TYR A 144 2.82 -0.61 -9.71
C TYR A 144 2.68 -1.17 -11.13
N ASN A 145 3.14 -0.39 -12.12
CA ASN A 145 3.19 -0.77 -13.52
C ASN A 145 4.62 -0.70 -14.04
N GLU A 146 5.21 -1.87 -14.29
CA GLU A 146 6.58 -2.07 -14.80
C GLU A 146 6.84 -1.37 -16.15
N THR A 147 5.80 -1.12 -16.94
CA THR A 147 5.91 -0.42 -18.23
C THR A 147 6.04 1.10 -18.06
N ASN A 148 5.46 1.65 -16.99
CA ASN A 148 5.35 3.10 -16.80
C ASN A 148 6.35 3.62 -15.76
N TYR A 149 6.85 2.77 -14.89
CA TYR A 149 7.71 3.15 -13.78
C TYR A 149 8.80 2.11 -13.54
N ARG A 150 10.03 2.59 -13.31
CA ARG A 150 11.18 1.76 -12.95
C ARG A 150 11.51 1.97 -11.48
N LEU A 151 11.49 0.90 -10.69
CA LEU A 151 11.85 0.93 -9.28
C LEU A 151 13.31 1.35 -9.09
N ARG A 152 13.54 2.19 -8.09
CA ARG A 152 14.85 2.74 -7.72
C ARG A 152 15.47 1.99 -6.57
N ASN A 153 14.78 1.97 -5.42
CA ASN A 153 15.29 1.36 -4.20
C ASN A 153 14.54 0.10 -3.79
N ILE A 154 13.24 0.04 -4.07
CA ILE A 154 12.42 -1.10 -3.69
C ILE A 154 12.57 -2.22 -4.73
N LYS A 155 12.84 -3.44 -4.25
CA LYS A 155 12.85 -4.63 -5.12
C LYS A 155 11.43 -5.12 -5.34
N HIS A 156 11.19 -5.77 -6.49
CA HIS A 156 9.88 -6.36 -6.84
C HIS A 156 9.32 -7.29 -5.75
N GLU A 157 10.20 -8.07 -5.10
CA GLU A 157 9.84 -8.99 -4.00
C GLU A 157 9.41 -8.29 -2.70
N HIS A 158 9.70 -6.99 -2.56
CA HIS A 158 9.37 -6.18 -1.40
C HIS A 158 8.28 -5.13 -1.69
N LEU A 159 7.58 -5.26 -2.82
CA LEU A 159 6.41 -4.43 -3.11
C LEU A 159 5.26 -4.87 -2.21
N MET A 160 4.60 -3.90 -1.60
CA MET A 160 3.37 -4.10 -0.84
C MET A 160 2.12 -4.00 -1.73
N VAL A 161 2.31 -3.79 -3.03
CA VAL A 161 1.22 -3.65 -4.00
C VAL A 161 1.36 -4.70 -5.09
N MET A 162 0.24 -5.23 -5.54
CA MET A 162 0.23 -6.15 -6.67
C MET A 162 0.60 -5.41 -7.96
N SER A 163 1.53 -5.96 -8.75
CA SER A 163 1.85 -5.38 -10.06
C SER A 163 0.69 -5.57 -11.03
N VAL A 164 0.44 -4.56 -11.89
CA VAL A 164 -0.64 -4.59 -12.89
C VAL A 164 -0.48 -5.78 -13.83
N GLY A 165 0.76 -6.12 -14.21
CA GLY A 165 1.06 -7.29 -15.05
C GLY A 165 0.65 -8.61 -14.39
N ARG A 166 0.89 -8.75 -13.08
CA ARG A 166 0.47 -9.93 -12.31
C ARG A 166 -1.05 -9.99 -12.16
N ALA A 167 -1.69 -8.88 -11.82
CA ALA A 167 -3.15 -8.79 -11.68
C ALA A 167 -3.85 -9.19 -13.00
N LYS A 168 -3.36 -8.69 -14.14
CA LYS A 168 -3.88 -9.05 -15.47
C LYS A 168 -3.82 -10.56 -15.73
N LYS A 169 -2.68 -11.20 -15.41
CA LYS A 169 -2.52 -12.66 -15.59
C LYS A 169 -3.51 -13.46 -14.72
N ILE A 170 -3.71 -13.05 -13.47
CA ILE A 170 -4.67 -13.69 -12.55
C ILE A 170 -6.10 -13.58 -13.09
N LEU A 171 -6.51 -12.38 -13.52
CA LEU A 171 -7.84 -12.15 -14.08
C LEU A 171 -8.05 -12.92 -15.38
N GLN A 172 -7.05 -12.96 -16.26
CA GLN A 172 -7.11 -13.76 -17.47
C GLN A 172 -7.27 -15.25 -17.15
N LYS A 173 -6.51 -15.77 -16.19
CA LYS A 173 -6.63 -17.17 -15.75
C LYS A 173 -8.04 -17.46 -15.24
N TRP A 174 -8.56 -16.65 -14.32
CA TRP A 174 -9.91 -16.80 -13.77
C TRP A 174 -11.00 -16.71 -14.85
N LEU A 175 -10.88 -15.79 -15.80
CA LEU A 175 -11.81 -15.67 -16.92
C LEU A 175 -11.88 -16.96 -17.75
N HIS A 176 -10.72 -17.53 -18.10
CA HIS A 176 -10.66 -18.74 -18.94
C HIS A 176 -11.04 -20.02 -18.18
N GLU A 177 -10.68 -20.13 -16.90
CA GLU A 177 -10.89 -21.35 -16.11
C GLU A 177 -12.26 -21.39 -15.43
N SER A 178 -12.85 -20.24 -15.08
CA SER A 178 -14.09 -20.20 -14.29
C SER A 178 -15.26 -19.63 -15.10
N VAL A 179 -15.09 -18.50 -15.76
CA VAL A 179 -16.23 -17.77 -16.38
C VAL A 179 -16.60 -18.32 -17.75
N VAL A 180 -15.62 -18.54 -18.63
CA VAL A 180 -15.85 -19.04 -19.99
C VAL A 180 -16.51 -20.42 -20.01
N PRO A 181 -16.12 -21.40 -19.18
CA PRO A 181 -16.76 -22.71 -19.13
C PRO A 181 -18.24 -22.61 -18.73
N VAL A 182 -18.54 -21.89 -17.65
CA VAL A 182 -19.92 -21.69 -17.16
C VAL A 182 -20.79 -21.02 -18.24
N ARG A 183 -20.25 -20.04 -18.98
CA ARG A 183 -21.00 -19.41 -20.08
C ARG A 183 -21.30 -20.39 -21.21
N LYS A 184 -20.40 -21.31 -21.53
CA LYS A 184 -20.65 -22.34 -22.55
C LYS A 184 -21.72 -23.33 -22.10
N GLU A 185 -21.76 -23.69 -20.83
CA GLU A 185 -22.80 -24.55 -20.24
C GLU A 185 -24.18 -23.88 -20.21
N LEU A 186 -24.25 -22.56 -20.05
CA LEU A 186 -25.51 -21.81 -20.02
C LEU A 186 -26.07 -21.45 -21.41
N CYS A 187 -25.24 -21.51 -22.46
CA CYS A 187 -25.61 -21.12 -23.83
C CYS A 187 -25.64 -22.31 -24.81
N GLY A 188 -25.27 -23.51 -24.37
CA GLY A 188 -25.42 -24.77 -25.10
C GLY A 188 -26.61 -25.55 -24.60
#